data_AF-A0A523PD47-F1
#
_entry.id   AF-A0A523PD47-F1
#
_cell.length_a   1.000
_cell.length_b   1.000
_cell.length_c   1.000
_cell.angle_alpha   90.00
_cell.angle_beta   90.00
_cell.angle_gamma   90.00
#
_symmetry.space_group_name_H-M   'P 1'
#
loop_
_entity.id
_entity.type
_entity.pdbx_description
1 polymer ?
#
loop_
_entity_poly.entity_id
_entity_poly.type
_entity_poly.pdbx_seq_one_letter_code
_entity_poly.pdbx_strand_id
1 'polypeptide(L)'
;GPSLLVLKTYRMLGHSSSDDPTKYRDDDEVAAWAAKDPIDRYERYLVERGVLAESERPVIETDLLRELDAVIHAEELVPPMPLRTLVEDVYAEVPPHLRRQFNSFVAVAERLGHARPGDGAFPL
;
A
#
# COMPACT_ATOMS: atom_id res chain seq x y z
N GLY A 1 10.91 24.29 -22.40
CA GLY A 1 9.46 24.02 -22.45
C GLY A 1 9.16 22.75 -21.67
N PRO A 2 7.89 22.35 -21.50
CA PRO A 2 7.56 21.07 -20.88
C PRO A 2 7.98 19.90 -21.77
N SER A 3 8.19 18.73 -21.15
CA SER A 3 8.53 17.46 -21.81
C SER A 3 7.60 16.34 -21.33
N LEU A 4 7.26 15.42 -22.22
CA LEU A 4 6.55 14.18 -21.89
C LEU A 4 7.50 13.00 -22.04
N LEU A 5 7.62 12.18 -21.00
CA LEU A 5 8.35 10.92 -21.03
C LEU A 5 7.35 9.77 -20.89
N VAL A 6 7.45 8.78 -21.77
CA VAL A 6 6.63 7.56 -21.71
C VAL A 6 7.55 6.40 -21.37
N LEU A 7 7.49 5.96 -20.12
CA LEU A 7 8.27 4.81 -19.63
C LEU A 7 7.42 3.55 -19.77
N LYS A 8 7.77 2.70 -20.74
CA LYS A 8 7.09 1.42 -20.95
C LYS A 8 7.54 0.42 -19.89
N THR A 9 6.61 0.00 -19.04
CA THR A 9 6.82 -0.98 -17.97
C THR A 9 5.65 -1.97 -17.92
N TYR A 10 5.72 -2.93 -17.01
CA TYR A 10 4.71 -3.97 -16.84
C TYR A 10 4.34 -4.20 -15.38
N ARG A 11 3.06 -4.44 -15.10
CA ARG A 11 2.56 -4.77 -13.77
C ARG A 11 2.52 -6.29 -13.62
N MET A 12 3.50 -6.85 -12.92
CA MET A 12 3.63 -8.30 -12.75
C MET A 12 2.42 -8.92 -12.03
N LEU A 13 1.90 -8.26 -11.00
CA LEU A 13 0.77 -8.76 -10.21
C LEU A 13 -0.59 -8.22 -10.71
N GLY A 14 -1.67 -8.62 -10.04
CA GLY A 14 -3.00 -8.06 -10.25
C GLY A 14 -3.06 -6.55 -10.03
N HIS A 15 -4.17 -5.94 -10.41
CA HIS A 15 -4.40 -4.50 -10.19
C HIS A 15 -4.39 -4.13 -8.71
N SER A 16 -4.90 -5.03 -7.88
CA SER A 16 -4.95 -4.93 -6.44
C SER A 16 -5.10 -6.33 -5.83
N SER A 17 -5.18 -6.42 -4.51
CA SER A 17 -5.51 -7.67 -3.80
C SER A 17 -6.92 -8.20 -4.08
N SER A 18 -7.83 -7.36 -4.59
CA SER A 18 -9.20 -7.73 -4.96
C SER A 18 -9.36 -8.12 -6.44
N ASP A 19 -8.26 -8.14 -7.19
CA ASP A 19 -8.26 -8.37 -8.62
C ASP A 19 -7.70 -9.75 -8.99
N ASP A 20 -8.31 -10.39 -9.97
CA ASP A 20 -7.84 -11.64 -10.56
C ASP A 20 -7.41 -11.38 -12.01
N PRO A 21 -6.09 -11.24 -12.25
CA PRO A 21 -5.60 -10.85 -13.57
C PRO A 21 -5.70 -11.98 -14.60
N THR A 22 -5.84 -13.24 -14.19
CA THR A 22 -5.94 -14.39 -15.09
C THR A 22 -7.20 -14.32 -15.98
N LYS A 23 -8.17 -13.48 -15.60
CA LYS A 23 -9.40 -13.27 -16.36
C LYS A 23 -9.21 -12.43 -17.63
N TYR A 24 -8.12 -11.66 -17.73
CA TYR A 24 -7.99 -10.65 -18.76
C TYR A 24 -6.58 -10.47 -19.33
N ARG A 25 -5.58 -11.24 -18.88
CA ARG A 25 -4.23 -11.25 -19.45
C ARG A 25 -3.77 -12.67 -19.73
N ASP A 26 -2.89 -12.79 -20.72
CA ASP A 26 -2.26 -14.07 -21.07
C ASP A 26 -1.00 -14.28 -20.22
N ASP A 27 -0.75 -15.52 -19.81
CA ASP A 27 0.44 -15.89 -19.04
C ASP A 27 1.71 -15.75 -19.89
N ASP A 28 1.60 -15.96 -21.20
CA ASP A 28 2.71 -15.76 -22.14
C ASP A 28 3.15 -14.28 -22.20
N GLU A 29 2.20 -13.34 -22.09
CA GLU A 29 2.50 -11.91 -22.00
C GLU A 29 3.29 -11.62 -20.71
N VAL A 30 2.82 -12.14 -19.57
CA VAL A 30 3.47 -11.96 -18.27
C VAL A 30 4.90 -12.52 -18.30
N ALA A 31 5.09 -13.72 -18.85
CA ALA A 31 6.40 -14.35 -18.95
C ALA A 31 7.37 -13.55 -19.82
N ALA A 32 6.89 -13.01 -20.95
CA ALA A 32 7.70 -12.17 -21.84
C ALA A 32 8.17 -10.87 -21.17
N TRP A 33 7.41 -10.35 -20.20
CA TRP A 33 7.78 -9.20 -19.39
C TRP A 33 8.63 -9.54 -18.17
N ALA A 34 8.42 -10.71 -17.54
CA ALA A 34 9.27 -11.22 -16.47
C ALA A 34 10.73 -11.33 -16.92
N ALA A 35 10.98 -11.78 -18.15
CA ALA A 35 12.32 -11.84 -18.73
C ALA A 35 13.01 -10.46 -18.89
N LYS A 36 12.27 -9.35 -18.71
CA LYS A 36 12.76 -7.97 -18.81
C LYS A 36 12.85 -7.28 -17.45
N ASP A 37 12.88 -8.06 -16.36
CA ASP A 37 12.94 -7.52 -15.00
C ASP A 37 14.06 -6.47 -14.86
N PRO A 38 13.72 -5.22 -14.48
CA PRO A 38 14.72 -4.16 -14.33
C PRO A 38 15.72 -4.42 -13.20
N ILE A 39 15.34 -5.16 -12.15
CA ILE A 39 16.22 -5.53 -11.03
C ILE A 39 17.29 -6.48 -11.53
N ASP A 40 16.90 -7.61 -12.13
CA ASP A 40 17.86 -8.59 -12.65
C ASP A 40 18.75 -7.99 -13.74
N ARG A 41 18.19 -7.12 -14.59
CA ARG A 41 18.96 -6.42 -15.63
C ARG A 41 20.01 -5.49 -15.03
N TYR A 42 19.64 -4.71 -14.02
CA TYR A 42 20.55 -3.75 -13.42
C TYR A 42 21.59 -4.43 -12.53
N GLU A 43 21.21 -5.47 -11.80
CA GLU A 43 22.14 -6.31 -11.05
C GLU A 43 23.24 -6.87 -11.95
N ARG A 44 22.90 -7.52 -13.07
CA ARG A 44 23.90 -8.02 -14.02
C ARG A 44 24.86 -6.92 -14.46
N TYR A 45 24.33 -5.74 -14.77
CA TYR A 45 25.16 -4.60 -15.12
C TYR A 45 26.12 -4.20 -13.98
N LEU A 46 25.67 -4.18 -12.73
CA LEU A 46 26.53 -3.84 -11.58
C LEU A 46 27.61 -4.90 -11.33
N VAL A 47 27.28 -6.18 -11.46
CA VAL A 47 28.21 -7.30 -11.33
C VAL A 47 29.28 -7.25 -12.41
N GLU A 48 28.89 -7.07 -13.67
CA GLU A 48 29.82 -6.92 -14.81
C GLU A 48 30.77 -5.73 -14.63
N ARG A 49 30.35 -4.69 -13.90
CA ARG A 49 31.13 -3.50 -13.63
C ARG A 49 31.97 -3.61 -12.35
N GLY A 50 31.89 -4.73 -11.62
CA GLY A 50 32.59 -4.94 -10.35
C GLY A 50 32.10 -4.01 -9.23
N VAL A 51 30.90 -3.45 -9.36
CA VAL A 51 30.27 -2.58 -8.34
C VAL A 51 29.54 -3.40 -7.30
N LEU A 52 29.00 -4.56 -7.69
CA LEU A 52 28.29 -5.50 -6.83
C LEU A 52 28.95 -6.88 -6.96
N ALA A 53 29.23 -7.54 -5.85
CA ALA A 53 29.60 -8.94 -5.82
C ALA A 53 28.35 -9.83 -5.69
N GLU A 54 28.38 -11.03 -6.28
CA GLU A 54 27.24 -11.97 -6.25
C GLU A 54 26.80 -12.33 -4.81
N SER A 55 27.75 -12.33 -3.86
CA SER A 55 27.47 -12.59 -2.45
C SER A 55 26.72 -11.46 -1.74
N GLU A 56 26.68 -10.25 -2.32
CA GLU A 56 26.05 -9.09 -1.67
C GLU A 56 24.52 -9.08 -1.83
N ARG A 57 23.97 -9.61 -2.92
CA ARG A 57 22.50 -9.62 -3.13
C ARG A 57 21.74 -10.31 -1.99
N PRO A 58 22.12 -11.53 -1.54
CA PRO A 58 21.43 -12.18 -0.41
C PRO A 58 21.54 -11.40 0.90
N VAL A 59 22.67 -10.68 1.11
CA VAL A 59 22.88 -9.85 2.30
C VAL A 59 21.94 -8.66 2.27
N ILE A 60 21.87 -7.95 1.13
CA ILE A 60 20.94 -6.83 0.92
C ILE A 60 19.49 -7.28 1.15
N GLU A 61 19.08 -8.41 0.58
CA GLU A 61 17.73 -8.94 0.76
C GLU A 61 17.42 -9.25 2.24
N THR A 62 18.36 -9.90 2.93
CA THR A 62 18.21 -10.21 4.36
C THR A 62 18.08 -8.95 5.22
N ASP A 63 18.89 -7.93 4.93
CA ASP A 63 18.86 -6.67 5.66
C ASP A 63 17.56 -5.88 5.40
N LEU A 64 17.09 -5.86 4.15
CA LEU A 64 15.81 -5.25 3.78
C LEU A 64 14.62 -5.94 4.44
N LEU A 65 14.60 -7.28 4.48
CA LEU A 65 13.54 -8.03 5.17
C LEU A 65 13.54 -7.73 6.67
N ARG A 66 14.72 -7.64 7.29
CA ARG A 66 14.84 -7.26 8.70
C ARG A 66 14.30 -5.86 8.96
N GLU A 67 14.62 -4.90 8.08
CA GLU A 67 14.10 -3.53 8.18
C GLU A 67 12.58 -3.50 8.01
N LEU A 68 12.05 -4.19 7.00
CA LEU A 68 10.62 -4.29 6.74
C LEU A 68 9.88 -4.88 7.93
N ASP A 69 10.37 -5.99 8.48
CA ASP A 69 9.77 -6.63 9.66
C ASP A 69 9.77 -5.67 10.85
N ALA A 70 10.87 -4.98 11.11
CA ALA A 70 10.95 -4.03 12.22
C ALA A 70 9.94 -2.88 12.07
N VAL A 71 9.77 -2.35 10.85
CA VAL A 71 8.79 -1.30 10.56
C VAL A 71 7.36 -1.83 10.73
N ILE A 72 7.04 -3.00 10.18
CA ILE A 72 5.71 -3.61 10.31
C ILE A 72 5.37 -3.80 11.80
N HIS A 73 6.27 -4.37 12.59
CA HIS A 73 6.03 -4.57 14.02
C HIS A 73 5.85 -3.25 14.77
N ALA A 74 6.60 -2.21 14.42
CA ALA A 74 6.43 -0.89 15.03
C ALA A 74 5.06 -0.29 14.69
N GLU A 75 4.62 -0.40 13.44
CA GLU A 75 3.33 0.14 12.97
C GLU A 75 2.12 -0.65 13.50
N GLU A 76 2.23 -1.97 13.66
CA GLU A 76 1.17 -2.79 14.28
C GLU A 76 0.90 -2.45 15.75
N LEU A 77 1.89 -1.86 16.43
CA LEU A 77 1.76 -1.39 17.82
C LEU A 77 1.15 0.02 17.91
N VAL A 78 1.01 0.73 16.79
CA VAL A 78 0.41 2.06 16.77
C VAL A 78 -1.07 1.94 17.13
N PRO A 79 -1.58 2.70 18.11
CA PRO A 79 -2.99 2.66 18.46
C PRO A 79 -3.86 3.10 17.28
N PRO A 80 -5.10 2.62 17.18
CA PRO A 80 -6.00 3.01 16.10
C PRO A 80 -6.20 4.53 16.07
N MET A 81 -6.37 5.06 14.86
CA MET A 81 -6.60 6.49 14.68
C MET A 81 -7.83 6.95 15.49
N PRO A 82 -7.74 8.08 16.23
CA PRO A 82 -8.88 8.62 16.96
C PRO A 82 -10.05 8.92 16.01
N LEU A 83 -11.29 8.60 16.42
CA LEU A 83 -12.48 8.78 15.58
C LEU A 83 -12.69 10.22 15.07
N ARG A 84 -12.16 11.23 15.78
CA ARG A 84 -12.23 12.64 15.35
C ARG A 84 -11.59 12.89 13.98
N THR A 85 -10.65 12.04 13.57
CA THR A 85 -10.01 12.11 12.25
C THR A 85 -10.99 11.95 11.09
N LEU A 86 -12.20 11.42 11.34
CA LEU A 86 -13.27 11.37 10.35
C LEU A 86 -13.78 12.75 9.92
N VAL A 87 -13.57 13.80 10.73
CA VAL A 87 -14.03 15.17 10.45
C VAL A 87 -12.91 16.21 10.41
N GLU A 88 -11.72 15.86 10.89
CA GLU A 88 -10.50 16.67 10.71
C GLU A 88 -10.00 16.57 9.26
N ASP A 89 -9.21 17.53 8.80
CA ASP A 89 -8.61 17.61 7.45
C ASP A 89 -9.56 17.63 6.23
N VAL A 90 -10.88 17.62 6.43
CA VAL A 90 -11.87 17.86 5.35
C VAL A 90 -11.85 19.32 4.88
N TYR A 91 -11.63 20.24 5.83
CA TYR A 91 -11.47 21.67 5.62
C TYR A 91 -10.31 22.17 6.51
N ALA A 92 -9.82 23.38 6.25
CA ALA A 92 -8.77 24.00 7.08
C ALA A 92 -9.14 24.09 8.56
N GLU A 93 -10.42 24.33 8.86
CA GLU A 93 -10.99 24.22 10.20
C GLU A 93 -12.26 23.38 10.16
N VAL A 94 -12.53 22.60 11.21
CA VAL A 94 -13.73 21.75 11.29
C VAL A 94 -14.98 22.65 11.34
N PRO A 95 -15.81 22.67 10.28
CA PRO A 95 -16.97 23.55 10.22
C PRO A 95 -18.06 23.09 11.20
N PRO A 96 -18.95 24.00 11.63
CA PRO A 96 -19.96 23.70 12.66
C PRO A 96 -20.86 22.49 12.34
N HIS A 97 -21.13 22.21 11.06
CA HIS A 97 -21.97 21.09 10.68
C HIS A 97 -21.29 19.73 10.87
N LEU A 98 -20.00 19.60 10.52
CA LEU A 98 -19.23 18.37 10.76
C LEU A 98 -19.03 18.13 12.27
N ARG A 99 -18.78 19.20 13.04
CA ARG A 99 -18.73 19.09 14.51
C ARG A 99 -20.05 18.56 15.10
N ARG A 100 -21.20 19.03 14.61
CA ARG A 100 -22.52 18.51 15.03
C ARG A 100 -22.72 17.04 14.65
N GLN A 101 -22.35 16.65 13.44
CA GLN A 101 -22.45 15.27 12.98
C GLN A 101 -21.57 14.33 13.81
N PHE A 102 -20.31 14.72 14.05
CA PHE A 102 -19.38 13.95 14.88
C PHE A 102 -19.90 13.78 16.31
N ASN A 103 -20.35 14.87 16.96
CA ASN A 103 -20.91 14.79 18.31
C ASN A 103 -22.15 13.88 18.36
N SER A 104 -23.01 13.93 17.34
CA SER A 104 -24.16 13.02 17.24
C SER A 104 -23.74 11.56 17.10
N PHE A 105 -22.69 11.28 16.31
CA PHE A 105 -22.13 9.93 16.16
C PHE A 105 -21.57 9.42 17.49
N VAL A 106 -20.77 10.21 18.20
CA VAL A 106 -20.19 9.84 19.50
C VAL A 106 -21.30 9.53 20.51
N ALA A 107 -22.33 10.37 20.61
CA ALA A 107 -23.45 10.13 21.51
C ALA A 107 -24.20 8.81 21.21
N VAL A 108 -24.31 8.42 19.94
CA VAL A 108 -24.89 7.13 19.56
C VAL A 108 -23.98 5.97 19.97
N ALA A 109 -22.68 6.07 19.72
CA ALA A 109 -21.69 5.05 20.09
C ALA A 109 -21.60 4.85 21.61
N GLU A 110 -21.65 5.92 22.40
CA GLU A 110 -21.68 5.85 23.87
C GLU A 110 -22.96 5.18 24.37
N ARG A 111 -24.10 5.45 23.73
CA ARG A 111 -25.40 4.90 24.13
C ARG A 111 -25.57 3.42 23.76
N LEU A 112 -25.09 3.02 22.59
CA LEU A 112 -25.33 1.67 22.03
C LEU A 112 -24.11 0.74 22.14
N GLY A 113 -22.97 1.27 22.57
CA GLY A 113 -21.68 0.58 22.52
C GLY A 113 -21.04 0.62 21.13
N HIS A 114 -19.80 0.15 21.06
CA HIS A 114 -19.08 0.03 19.79
C HIS A 114 -19.56 -1.21 19.01
N ALA A 115 -19.94 -1.00 17.76
CA ALA A 115 -20.18 -2.10 16.83
C ALA A 115 -18.86 -2.87 16.60
N ARG A 116 -18.93 -4.21 16.62
CA ARG A 116 -17.81 -5.07 16.26
C ARG A 116 -17.79 -5.26 14.74
N PRO A 117 -16.62 -5.56 14.15
CA PRO A 117 -16.55 -5.96 12.75
C PRO A 117 -17.54 -7.11 12.47
N GLY A 118 -18.46 -6.90 11.52
CA GLY A 118 -19.51 -7.86 11.17
C GLY A 118 -20.89 -7.61 11.79
N ASP A 119 -21.03 -6.69 12.75
CA ASP A 119 -22.33 -6.37 13.38
C ASP A 119 -23.23 -5.50 12.48
N GLY A 120 -22.65 -4.87 11.44
CA GLY A 120 -23.37 -3.98 10.53
C GLY A 120 -24.06 -4.73 9.40
N ALA A 121 -25.39 -4.81 9.43
CA ALA A 121 -26.16 -4.81 8.18
C ALA A 121 -26.10 -3.37 7.64
N PHE A 122 -25.27 -3.12 6.63
CA PHE A 122 -25.28 -1.85 5.92
C PHE A 122 -26.63 -1.74 5.20
N PRO A 123 -27.53 -0.81 5.57
CA PRO A 123 -28.73 -0.63 4.77
C PRO A 123 -28.33 0.17 3.53
N LEU A 124 -28.45 -0.45 2.37
CA LEU A 124 -28.98 0.25 1.20
C LEU A 124 -30.50 0.13 1.24
#